data_AF-A0AAN6ESQ6-F1
#
_entry.id   AF-A0AAN6ESQ6-F1
#
_cell.length_a   1.000
_cell.length_b   1.000
_cell.length_c   1.000
_cell.angle_alpha   90.00
_cell.angle_beta   90.00
_cell.angle_gamma   90.00
#
_symmetry.space_group_name_H-M   'P 1'
#
loop_
_entity.id
_entity.type
_entity.pdbx_description
1 polymer ?
#
loop_
_entity_poly.entity_id
_entity_poly.type
_entity_poly.pdbx_seq_one_letter_code
_entity_poly.pdbx_strand_id
1 'polypeptide(L)'
;MRRAAVFALRTARRSPFRKLISSKSSFGPSDHVVAAQSSVVTRRYSTSRQPLQSSMRLPKLPIAFVGTLGAIGAWYAYRGDGPQHLLRNPVTPISVQPARSLSTTPEAPQPASGSGTATPVSSAQEQNRKALVVDNDQFFTGSIVGDGPLAKDTDDYGRKVLEMMTPEQATERLRKNEQSFLVGRGGGVVRYDVVQLPSNDPIEDDHAEKIVEVPNTVAATDGAPSSDWMFWGVFDGHSGWTTSAKLRQVLISFVARELNSTYKAALSNPKSPFPSPAEIDQAMKSAFVKLDNEICLDSVSKLSKNPSKRLAAELLAPALSGSCALLSFYDSQSKTLRVACTGDSRAVLGRRNMQTGKWFATPLSEDQTGSNPNEAARLRAEHPGEENVIRAGRVLGNLEPTRAFGDAFYKWSRDTQERLKKNFFGRTPHPLLKTPPYVTAEPVVTSTPIEPSKGDFLILATDGLWEMLTNEEAVGLVGQWIEQQNKQASASSNSSTAWLTSWFKSSAPSALPVEKGGNMDKTGRVDNGKAGEKPIRQQQWDVKAEKVDRFVVEDKNAATHLVRNALGGKDKDMLCALLTLPSPYSRRYRDDLTVEVIFFGEGENTGAVVVNSEATAQNGSDQTIKAKL
;
A
#
# COMPACT_ATOMS: atom_id res chain seq x y z
N MET A 1 -57.63 27.70 12.70
CA MET A 1 -58.34 27.68 14.00
C MET A 1 -57.32 27.35 15.09
N ARG A 2 -56.80 28.38 15.81
CA ARG A 2 -56.86 28.60 17.29
C ARG A 2 -56.43 27.37 18.14
N ARG A 3 -55.58 27.40 19.17
CA ARG A 3 -54.70 28.34 19.95
C ARG A 3 -53.87 27.39 20.90
N ALA A 4 -52.56 27.48 21.14
CA ALA A 4 -51.71 28.50 21.82
C ALA A 4 -51.49 28.29 23.35
N ALA A 5 -50.22 28.17 23.77
CA ALA A 5 -49.52 28.69 24.97
C ALA A 5 -48.06 28.18 24.89
N VAL A 6 -46.94 28.91 24.77
CA VAL A 6 -46.37 30.17 25.32
C VAL A 6 -45.99 30.11 26.80
N PHE A 7 -44.68 30.07 27.07
CA PHE A 7 -44.01 31.01 27.98
C PHE A 7 -42.55 31.25 27.54
N ALA A 8 -42.17 32.52 27.50
CA ALA A 8 -40.84 33.06 27.26
C ALA A 8 -40.62 34.25 28.21
N LEU A 9 -39.41 34.84 28.15
CA LEU A 9 -38.90 36.13 28.69
C LEU A 9 -37.87 35.93 29.82
N ARG A 10 -36.74 36.65 29.93
CA ARG A 10 -35.99 37.69 29.18
C ARG A 10 -34.65 37.85 29.94
N THR A 11 -33.44 37.78 29.35
CA THR A 11 -32.57 38.84 28.79
C THR A 11 -32.32 40.14 29.59
N ALA A 12 -31.03 40.47 29.84
CA ALA A 12 -30.33 41.76 29.61
C ALA A 12 -28.81 41.58 29.93
N ARG A 13 -27.82 41.74 29.01
CA ARG A 13 -27.12 42.95 28.47
C ARG A 13 -26.44 43.83 29.56
N ARG A 14 -25.21 44.37 29.49
CA ARG A 14 -24.06 44.52 28.54
C ARG A 14 -22.84 45.12 29.33
N SER A 15 -21.59 44.68 29.03
CA SER A 15 -20.26 45.34 28.78
C SER A 15 -19.88 46.76 29.35
N PRO A 16 -18.62 47.28 29.21
CA PRO A 16 -17.24 46.85 29.58
C PRO A 16 -16.44 47.97 30.34
N PHE A 17 -15.16 47.78 30.74
CA PHE A 17 -14.08 48.82 30.69
C PHE A 17 -12.67 48.28 31.06
N ARG A 18 -11.63 49.09 30.77
CA ARG A 18 -10.21 48.82 30.49
C ARG A 18 -9.23 49.20 31.63
N LYS A 19 -8.08 48.50 31.65
CA LYS A 19 -6.65 48.94 31.82
C LYS A 19 -6.02 49.39 33.17
N LEU A 20 -4.70 49.10 33.21
CA LEU A 20 -3.54 49.66 33.98
C LEU A 20 -3.32 49.11 35.41
N ILE A 21 -2.12 48.98 36.02
CA ILE A 21 -0.67 48.75 35.70
C ILE A 21 0.06 48.87 37.08
N SER A 22 1.24 48.24 37.28
CA SER A 22 2.31 48.59 38.29
C SER A 22 2.05 48.27 39.79
N SER A 23 2.99 47.91 40.68
CA SER A 23 4.40 47.45 40.67
C SER A 23 4.79 47.00 42.11
N LYS A 24 5.91 46.26 42.25
CA LYS A 24 6.99 46.22 43.31
C LYS A 24 6.65 46.53 44.80
N SER A 25 7.27 46.02 45.87
CA SER A 25 8.33 45.05 46.19
C SER A 25 8.51 45.01 47.73
N SER A 26 8.99 43.87 48.28
CA SER A 26 9.92 43.68 49.43
C SER A 26 9.59 44.19 50.86
N PHE A 27 9.59 43.29 51.86
CA PHE A 27 10.63 43.08 52.93
C PHE A 27 10.09 42.16 54.08
N GLY A 28 10.93 41.22 54.57
CA GLY A 28 10.71 40.35 55.76
C GLY A 28 11.14 41.04 57.09
N PRO A 29 11.53 40.35 58.20
CA PRO A 29 11.84 38.91 58.43
C PRO A 29 11.21 38.26 59.72
N SER A 30 11.38 36.94 59.92
CA SER A 30 12.03 36.21 61.07
C SER A 30 10.98 35.48 61.96
N ASP A 31 11.09 34.24 62.47
CA ASP A 31 12.21 33.31 62.66
C ASP A 31 11.73 31.87 63.04
N HIS A 32 12.65 30.89 62.93
CA HIS A 32 12.72 29.51 63.51
C HIS A 32 11.78 28.36 63.05
N VAL A 33 12.22 27.39 62.23
CA VAL A 33 13.10 26.19 62.45
C VAL A 33 12.37 24.99 63.08
N VAL A 34 12.18 23.89 62.31
CA VAL A 34 12.69 22.52 62.58
C VAL A 34 12.78 21.75 61.25
N ALA A 35 13.89 21.04 61.08
CA ALA A 35 14.34 20.33 59.89
C ALA A 35 13.66 18.95 59.65
N ALA A 36 13.56 18.57 58.38
CA ALA A 36 13.72 17.18 57.95
C ALA A 36 14.38 17.19 56.55
N GLN A 37 15.61 16.69 56.48
CA GLN A 37 16.34 16.47 55.24
C GLN A 37 15.88 15.16 54.59
N SER A 38 15.51 15.22 53.31
CA SER A 38 15.71 14.10 52.39
C SER A 38 15.90 14.64 50.98
N SER A 39 16.99 14.20 50.37
CA SER A 39 17.64 14.66 49.17
C SER A 39 16.81 14.49 47.89
N VAL A 40 16.79 15.55 47.08
CA VAL A 40 16.27 15.58 45.72
C VAL A 40 17.30 14.94 44.79
N VAL A 41 16.96 13.80 44.18
CA VAL A 41 17.58 13.34 42.94
C VAL A 41 16.66 13.76 41.80
N THR A 42 16.97 14.88 41.17
CA THR A 42 16.44 15.25 39.85
C THR A 42 16.89 14.22 38.82
N ARG A 43 16.02 13.25 38.49
CA ARG A 43 16.22 12.40 37.32
C ARG A 43 15.81 13.20 36.08
N ARG A 44 16.81 13.72 35.37
CA ARG A 44 16.65 14.22 33.99
C ARG A 44 16.05 13.09 33.16
N TYR A 45 14.82 13.27 32.66
CA TYR A 45 14.33 12.46 31.55
C TYR A 45 15.13 12.86 30.32
N SER A 46 16.14 12.05 29.99
CA SER A 46 16.70 12.01 28.66
C SER A 46 15.60 11.48 27.74
N THR A 47 15.07 12.34 26.87
CA THR A 47 14.28 11.93 25.72
C THR A 47 15.22 11.20 24.76
N SER A 48 15.42 9.90 24.99
CA SER A 48 16.02 9.05 23.98
C SER A 48 15.06 9.00 22.78
N ARG A 49 15.56 9.47 21.63
CA ARG A 49 14.91 9.26 20.34
C ARG A 49 14.63 7.76 20.19
N GLN A 50 13.36 7.38 20.15
CA GLN A 50 12.98 6.05 19.69
C GLN A 50 13.10 6.02 18.16
N PRO A 51 13.64 4.93 17.58
CA PRO A 51 13.62 4.77 16.13
C PRO A 51 12.17 4.75 15.64
N LEU A 52 11.89 5.42 14.52
CA LEU A 52 10.62 5.37 13.82
C LEU A 52 10.36 3.91 13.41
N GLN A 53 9.22 3.37 13.80
CA GLN A 53 8.89 1.94 13.63
C GLN A 53 7.87 1.77 12.50
N SER A 54 8.21 0.87 11.57
CA SER A 54 7.37 0.44 10.45
C SER A 54 6.06 -0.18 10.92
N SER A 55 5.07 -0.20 10.01
CA SER A 55 3.73 -0.78 10.15
C SER A 55 3.69 -2.28 10.55
N MET A 56 4.83 -2.88 10.88
CA MET A 56 5.02 -4.32 10.97
C MET A 56 5.50 -4.76 12.35
N ARG A 57 4.62 -5.37 13.13
CA ARG A 57 5.01 -6.25 14.24
C ARG A 57 4.31 -7.59 14.13
N LEU A 58 5.09 -8.65 13.91
CA LEU A 58 4.74 -9.98 14.42
C LEU A 58 5.09 -10.02 15.93
N PRO A 59 4.26 -10.66 16.79
CA PRO A 59 4.56 -10.75 18.20
C PRO A 59 5.87 -11.51 18.42
N LYS A 60 6.83 -10.88 19.10
CA LYS A 60 8.05 -11.55 19.60
C LYS A 60 7.64 -12.49 20.73
N LEU A 61 7.73 -13.80 20.51
CA LEU A 61 7.78 -14.79 21.59
C LEU A 61 9.08 -14.58 22.40
N PRO A 62 9.05 -14.57 23.74
CA PRO A 62 10.26 -14.42 24.53
C PRO A 62 11.04 -15.74 24.51
N ILE A 63 12.11 -15.80 23.74
CA ILE A 63 13.15 -16.83 23.88
C ILE A 63 14.05 -16.35 25.03
N ALA A 64 13.98 -17.04 26.16
CA ALA A 64 14.91 -16.84 27.26
C ALA A 64 16.31 -17.31 26.83
N PHE A 65 17.29 -16.40 26.87
CA PHE A 65 18.70 -16.69 26.65
C PHE A 65 19.30 -17.35 27.91
N VAL A 66 19.88 -18.53 27.75
CA VAL A 66 20.96 -19.03 28.61
C VAL A 66 22.18 -19.19 27.69
N GLY A 67 23.25 -18.44 27.95
CA GLY A 67 24.54 -18.57 27.25
C GLY A 67 25.13 -19.97 27.46
N THR A 68 26.07 -20.49 26.66
CA THR A 68 27.19 -19.82 25.97
C THR A 68 27.80 -20.82 24.98
N LEU A 69 28.28 -20.34 23.84
CA LEU A 69 29.38 -20.87 22.98
C LEU A 69 29.38 -22.35 22.54
N GLY A 70 29.27 -22.58 21.22
CA GLY A 70 29.78 -23.81 20.60
C GLY A 70 29.15 -24.15 19.26
N ALA A 71 29.92 -24.00 18.19
CA ALA A 71 29.55 -24.20 16.79
C ALA A 71 29.12 -25.64 16.39
N ILE A 72 28.50 -25.72 15.21
CA ILE A 72 28.41 -26.86 14.26
C ILE A 72 27.25 -27.85 14.48
N GLY A 73 26.47 -28.04 13.41
CA GLY A 73 25.32 -28.93 13.34
C GLY A 73 25.60 -30.39 12.95
N ALA A 74 24.53 -31.17 12.99
CA ALA A 74 24.29 -32.42 12.27
C ALA A 74 22.77 -32.60 12.22
N TRP A 75 22.13 -32.61 11.06
CA TRP A 75 21.87 -33.79 10.23
C TRP A 75 21.06 -34.88 10.97
N TYR A 76 19.75 -34.88 10.73
CA TYR A 76 18.88 -36.01 11.00
C TYR A 76 19.11 -37.08 9.92
N ALA A 77 19.46 -38.28 10.33
CA ALA A 77 19.34 -39.50 9.53
C ALA A 77 18.17 -40.35 10.06
N TYR A 78 17.29 -40.77 9.16
CA TYR A 78 16.29 -41.83 9.28
C TYR A 78 16.53 -42.66 8.00
N ARG A 79 16.75 -43.98 7.92
CA ARG A 79 16.31 -45.23 8.58
C ARG A 79 17.44 -46.26 8.36
N GLY A 80 17.51 -47.46 8.94
CA GLY A 80 16.56 -48.28 9.68
C GLY A 80 17.17 -49.64 10.03
N ASP A 81 16.32 -50.48 10.63
CA ASP A 81 16.37 -51.94 10.84
C ASP A 81 17.44 -52.60 11.72
N GLY A 82 16.97 -53.12 12.86
CA GLY A 82 17.13 -54.54 13.20
C GLY A 82 18.27 -54.93 14.17
N PRO A 83 17.99 -55.63 15.28
CA PRO A 83 18.95 -55.83 16.37
C PRO A 83 19.64 -57.20 16.29
N GLN A 84 20.95 -57.30 16.54
CA GLN A 84 21.58 -58.44 17.24
C GLN A 84 22.93 -58.06 17.85
N HIS A 85 22.96 -58.02 19.18
CA HIS A 85 23.90 -58.71 20.06
C HIS A 85 25.36 -58.91 19.58
N LEU A 86 26.32 -58.27 20.25
CA LEU A 86 27.38 -58.91 21.07
C LEU A 86 28.59 -57.97 21.30
N LEU A 87 28.72 -57.56 22.57
CA LEU A 87 29.93 -57.50 23.41
C LEU A 87 31.22 -56.75 22.95
N ARG A 88 31.68 -55.91 23.91
CA ARG A 88 33.08 -55.63 24.35
C ARG A 88 33.85 -54.43 23.73
N ASN A 89 33.83 -53.31 24.48
CA ASN A 89 34.95 -52.60 25.16
C ASN A 89 36.41 -52.85 24.72
N PRO A 90 37.36 -51.94 25.06
CA PRO A 90 37.55 -50.53 24.64
C PRO A 90 39.01 -50.34 24.13
N VAL A 91 39.46 -49.10 23.81
CA VAL A 91 40.83 -48.53 24.01
C VAL A 91 41.11 -47.36 23.03
N THR A 92 41.59 -46.26 23.61
CA THR A 92 42.13 -44.99 23.07
C THR A 92 43.57 -45.12 22.49
N PRO A 93 44.25 -44.07 21.97
CA PRO A 93 43.90 -43.02 21.00
C PRO A 93 45.03 -42.75 19.93
N ILE A 94 44.83 -41.74 19.06
CA ILE A 94 45.82 -40.97 18.25
C ILE A 94 46.37 -41.59 16.94
N SER A 95 46.02 -40.97 15.80
CA SER A 95 46.93 -40.31 14.82
C SER A 95 46.29 -40.28 13.43
N VAL A 96 46.44 -39.16 12.72
CA VAL A 96 45.75 -38.85 11.45
C VAL A 96 46.72 -38.96 10.27
N GLN A 97 46.20 -39.58 9.20
CA GLN A 97 46.57 -39.53 7.76
C GLN A 97 47.76 -40.35 7.23
N PRO A 98 47.81 -40.68 5.90
CA PRO A 98 46.77 -40.61 4.84
C PRO A 98 46.69 -41.89 3.95
N ALA A 99 45.55 -42.15 3.27
CA ALA A 99 45.48 -42.55 1.85
C ALA A 99 44.09 -43.09 1.40
N ARG A 100 43.60 -42.49 0.31
CA ARG A 100 42.93 -43.05 -0.89
C ARG A 100 41.90 -44.19 -0.74
N SER A 101 40.70 -43.99 -1.29
CA SER A 101 39.78 -45.06 -1.68
C SER A 101 39.40 -44.97 -3.16
N LEU A 102 39.42 -46.15 -3.79
CA LEU A 102 39.05 -46.45 -5.16
C LEU A 102 37.53 -46.42 -5.38
N SER A 103 37.13 -45.99 -6.57
CA SER A 103 35.84 -46.24 -7.20
C SER A 103 35.89 -47.51 -8.06
N THR A 104 34.77 -48.25 -8.12
CA THR A 104 34.49 -49.19 -9.22
C THR A 104 33.04 -49.02 -9.67
N THR A 105 32.87 -48.86 -10.97
CA THR A 105 31.64 -48.77 -11.76
C THR A 105 31.21 -50.14 -12.27
N PRO A 106 29.94 -50.33 -12.73
CA PRO A 106 29.56 -51.44 -13.59
C PRO A 106 29.46 -51.02 -15.07
N GLU A 107 29.49 -52.03 -15.95
CA GLU A 107 29.89 -52.03 -17.36
C GLU A 107 28.73 -52.32 -18.34
N ALA A 108 28.80 -51.79 -19.58
CA ALA A 108 28.56 -52.47 -20.88
C ALA A 108 28.31 -51.45 -22.03
N PRO A 109 28.39 -51.81 -23.33
CA PRO A 109 29.54 -52.34 -24.09
C PRO A 109 29.86 -51.53 -25.38
N GLN A 110 31.07 -51.71 -25.93
CA GLN A 110 31.62 -50.99 -27.12
C GLN A 110 31.08 -51.46 -28.49
N PRO A 111 31.36 -50.69 -29.58
CA PRO A 111 32.41 -51.18 -30.51
C PRO A 111 33.40 -50.13 -31.08
N ALA A 112 34.63 -50.63 -31.27
CA ALA A 112 35.64 -50.36 -32.33
C ALA A 112 36.14 -48.92 -32.65
N SER A 113 37.36 -48.66 -32.14
CA SER A 113 38.54 -47.97 -32.72
C SER A 113 38.41 -47.00 -33.92
N GLY A 114 38.81 -45.75 -33.67
CA GLY A 114 39.33 -44.79 -34.65
C GLY A 114 40.19 -43.74 -33.96
N SER A 115 41.47 -43.66 -34.33
CA SER A 115 42.55 -42.84 -33.77
C SER A 115 42.41 -41.33 -34.02
N GLY A 116 42.74 -40.48 -33.04
CA GLY A 116 42.91 -39.04 -33.27
C GLY A 116 43.35 -38.23 -32.04
N THR A 117 44.66 -38.04 -31.91
CA THR A 117 45.41 -36.88 -31.36
C THR A 117 44.79 -35.91 -30.34
N ALA A 118 45.53 -35.74 -29.25
CA ALA A 118 45.33 -34.78 -28.17
C ALA A 118 45.22 -33.30 -28.60
N THR A 119 44.41 -32.53 -27.87
CA THR A 119 44.51 -31.07 -27.71
C THR A 119 44.10 -30.70 -26.27
N PRO A 120 44.75 -29.70 -25.62
CA PRO A 120 44.67 -29.54 -24.18
C PRO A 120 43.40 -28.82 -23.73
N VAL A 121 42.94 -29.22 -22.55
CA VAL A 121 41.84 -28.64 -21.78
C VAL A 121 42.10 -27.15 -21.53
N SER A 122 41.24 -26.26 -22.05
CA SER A 122 41.15 -24.90 -21.54
C SER A 122 40.43 -24.91 -20.20
N SER A 123 41.08 -24.36 -19.17
CA SER A 123 40.52 -23.98 -17.88
C SER A 123 39.07 -23.49 -17.98
N ALA A 124 38.14 -24.24 -17.37
CA ALA A 124 36.78 -23.77 -17.14
C ALA A 124 36.85 -22.51 -16.26
N GLN A 125 36.38 -21.38 -16.77
CA GLN A 125 36.12 -20.20 -15.96
C GLN A 125 35.07 -20.58 -14.91
N GLU A 126 35.44 -20.52 -13.63
CA GLU A 126 34.48 -20.46 -12.53
C GLU A 126 33.57 -19.24 -12.77
N GLN A 127 32.33 -19.48 -13.19
CA GLN A 127 31.31 -18.44 -13.28
C GLN A 127 30.99 -17.97 -11.86
N ASN A 128 31.60 -16.86 -11.42
CA ASN A 128 31.22 -16.17 -10.20
C ASN A 128 29.76 -15.68 -10.33
N ARG A 129 28.80 -16.44 -9.79
CA ARG A 129 27.38 -16.07 -9.78
C ARG A 129 27.07 -15.20 -8.57
N LYS A 130 26.41 -14.07 -8.80
CA LYS A 130 25.92 -13.18 -7.73
C LYS A 130 24.69 -13.82 -7.07
N ALA A 131 24.70 -13.90 -5.75
CA ALA A 131 23.54 -14.29 -4.95
C ALA A 131 23.19 -13.20 -3.95
N LEU A 132 21.91 -13.13 -3.62
CA LEU A 132 21.41 -12.26 -2.57
C LEU A 132 21.66 -12.93 -1.21
N VAL A 133 22.56 -12.34 -0.43
CA VAL A 133 22.77 -12.72 0.98
C VAL A 133 22.04 -11.69 1.84
N VAL A 134 21.17 -12.19 2.72
CA VAL A 134 20.42 -11.37 3.68
C VAL A 134 21.03 -11.60 5.06
N ASP A 135 21.69 -10.59 5.63
CA ASP A 135 22.25 -10.62 6.99
C ASP A 135 21.97 -9.30 7.71
N ASN A 136 21.64 -9.36 9.01
CA ASN A 136 21.37 -8.20 9.88
C ASN A 136 20.50 -7.09 9.24
N ASP A 137 19.40 -7.46 8.58
CA ASP A 137 18.47 -6.55 7.87
C ASP A 137 19.10 -5.73 6.72
N GLN A 138 20.28 -6.12 6.24
CA GLN A 138 20.96 -5.54 5.08
C GLN A 138 21.08 -6.54 3.92
N PHE A 139 21.15 -6.00 2.70
CA PHE A 139 21.37 -6.79 1.48
C PHE A 139 22.84 -6.77 1.10
N PHE A 140 23.40 -7.95 0.83
CA PHE A 140 24.73 -8.08 0.26
C PHE A 140 24.66 -8.92 -1.03
N THR A 141 25.37 -8.46 -2.06
CA THR A 141 25.66 -9.30 -3.23
C THR A 141 26.89 -10.14 -2.91
N GLY A 142 26.70 -11.42 -2.63
CA GLY A 142 27.79 -12.39 -2.43
C GLY A 142 28.01 -13.25 -3.67
N SER A 143 29.17 -13.92 -3.74
CA SER A 143 29.40 -15.00 -4.71
C SER A 143 29.14 -16.34 -4.03
N ILE A 144 28.30 -17.20 -4.61
CA ILE A 144 28.14 -18.59 -4.14
C ILE A 144 29.11 -19.48 -4.92
N VAL A 145 29.86 -20.30 -4.19
CA VAL A 145 30.71 -21.37 -4.75
C VAL A 145 29.91 -22.68 -4.70
N GLY A 146 29.60 -23.27 -5.86
CA GLY A 146 28.84 -24.52 -5.99
C GLY A 146 28.09 -24.65 -7.32
N ASP A 147 27.74 -25.89 -7.70
CA ASP A 147 27.31 -26.22 -9.07
C ASP A 147 25.83 -25.93 -9.41
N GLY A 148 25.01 -25.41 -8.48
CA GLY A 148 23.59 -25.13 -8.75
C GLY A 148 22.94 -24.09 -7.83
N PRO A 149 21.85 -23.43 -8.29
CA PRO A 149 21.17 -22.42 -7.49
C PRO A 149 20.42 -23.07 -6.32
N LEU A 150 20.27 -22.32 -5.21
CA LEU A 150 19.41 -22.71 -4.10
C LEU A 150 18.00 -22.88 -4.63
N ALA A 151 17.50 -24.12 -4.66
CA ALA A 151 16.19 -24.41 -5.21
C ALA A 151 15.43 -25.41 -4.34
N LYS A 152 14.11 -25.29 -4.35
CA LYS A 152 13.20 -26.22 -3.67
C LYS A 152 12.00 -26.50 -4.58
N ASP A 153 11.69 -27.77 -4.77
CA ASP A 153 10.44 -28.17 -5.41
C ASP A 153 9.28 -27.95 -4.44
N THR A 154 8.22 -27.32 -4.93
CA THR A 154 6.99 -27.09 -4.20
C THR A 154 5.88 -27.96 -4.79
N ASP A 155 5.04 -28.48 -3.90
CA ASP A 155 3.93 -29.40 -4.17
C ASP A 155 2.96 -28.88 -5.23
N ASP A 156 2.57 -27.61 -5.16
CA ASP A 156 1.53 -27.04 -6.04
C ASP A 156 2.01 -25.92 -6.98
N TYR A 157 3.27 -25.45 -6.87
CA TYR A 157 3.77 -24.26 -7.58
C TYR A 157 5.11 -24.47 -8.33
N GLY A 158 5.56 -25.71 -8.50
CA GLY A 158 6.79 -26.04 -9.23
C GLY A 158 8.08 -25.72 -8.46
N ARG A 159 9.21 -25.55 -9.17
CA ARG A 159 10.53 -25.32 -8.58
C ARG A 159 10.75 -23.85 -8.25
N LYS A 160 10.91 -23.51 -6.96
CA LYS A 160 11.33 -22.16 -6.52
C LYS A 160 12.86 -22.08 -6.49
N VAL A 161 13.44 -21.11 -7.17
CA VAL A 161 14.88 -20.87 -7.26
C VAL A 161 15.21 -19.53 -6.62
N LEU A 162 16.17 -19.51 -5.68
CA LEU A 162 16.70 -18.29 -5.07
C LEU A 162 18.03 -17.94 -5.75
N GLU A 163 17.95 -17.11 -6.77
CA GLU A 163 19.07 -16.53 -7.49
C GLU A 163 18.78 -15.05 -7.72
N MET A 164 19.83 -14.23 -7.71
CA MET A 164 19.68 -12.79 -7.96
C MET A 164 19.09 -12.57 -9.35
N MET A 165 17.97 -11.88 -9.42
CA MET A 165 17.35 -11.54 -10.70
C MET A 165 18.28 -10.69 -11.56
N THR A 166 18.34 -10.99 -12.85
CA THR A 166 18.91 -10.09 -13.86
C THR A 166 18.03 -8.84 -14.03
N PRO A 167 18.57 -7.70 -14.51
CA PRO A 167 17.77 -6.51 -14.80
C PRO A 167 16.58 -6.76 -15.74
N GLU A 168 16.74 -7.71 -16.67
CA GLU A 168 15.71 -8.15 -17.61
C GLU A 168 14.60 -8.90 -16.89
N GLN A 169 14.94 -9.88 -16.04
CA GLN A 169 13.96 -10.60 -15.20
C GLN A 169 13.26 -9.68 -14.20
N ALA A 170 13.97 -8.72 -13.62
CA ALA A 170 13.39 -7.69 -12.76
C ALA A 170 12.35 -6.85 -13.52
N THR A 171 12.68 -6.45 -14.75
CA THR A 171 11.75 -5.72 -15.62
C THR A 171 10.54 -6.55 -16.00
N GLU A 172 10.72 -7.83 -16.34
CA GLU A 172 9.61 -8.76 -16.60
C GLU A 172 8.70 -8.90 -15.37
N ARG A 173 9.28 -9.05 -14.18
CA ARG A 173 8.53 -9.16 -12.92
C ARG A 173 7.72 -7.90 -12.61
N LEU A 174 8.28 -6.71 -12.84
CA LEU A 174 7.57 -5.44 -12.67
C LEU A 174 6.38 -5.32 -13.64
N ARG A 175 6.60 -5.71 -14.90
CA ARG A 175 5.62 -5.56 -15.97
C ARG A 175 4.55 -6.64 -15.98
N LYS A 176 4.75 -7.75 -15.26
CA LYS A 176 3.86 -8.92 -15.27
C LYS A 176 2.37 -8.60 -15.10
N ASN A 177 2.05 -7.63 -14.24
CA ASN A 177 0.68 -7.22 -13.93
C ASN A 177 0.37 -5.79 -14.38
N GLU A 178 1.18 -5.20 -15.27
CA GLU A 178 0.92 -3.85 -15.76
C GLU A 178 -0.23 -3.84 -16.77
N GLN A 179 -1.12 -2.87 -16.64
CA GLN A 179 -2.26 -2.67 -17.53
C GLN A 179 -2.37 -1.19 -17.87
N SER A 180 -2.77 -0.89 -19.09
CA SER A 180 -3.00 0.49 -19.55
C SER A 180 -4.21 0.52 -20.47
N PHE A 181 -5.05 1.55 -20.32
CA PHE A 181 -6.28 1.70 -21.05
C PHE A 181 -6.41 3.11 -21.61
N LEU A 182 -6.76 3.21 -22.89
CA LEU A 182 -7.14 4.45 -23.56
C LEU A 182 -8.65 4.64 -23.44
N VAL A 183 -9.07 5.83 -23.03
CA VAL A 183 -10.48 6.15 -22.76
C VAL A 183 -10.98 7.10 -23.84
N GLY A 184 -11.75 6.56 -24.79
CA GLY A 184 -12.33 7.31 -25.92
C GLY A 184 -13.73 7.82 -25.64
N ARG A 185 -13.95 8.46 -24.48
CA ARG A 185 -15.27 8.99 -24.08
C ARG A 185 -15.47 10.48 -24.41
N GLY A 186 -14.53 11.07 -25.16
CA GLY A 186 -14.59 12.46 -25.61
C GLY A 186 -14.04 13.50 -24.63
N GLY A 187 -14.19 13.29 -23.33
CA GLY A 187 -13.70 14.24 -22.33
C GLY A 187 -13.62 13.69 -20.92
N GLY A 188 -12.84 14.36 -20.07
CA GLY A 188 -12.61 13.97 -18.69
C GLY A 188 -11.32 13.17 -18.53
N VAL A 189 -11.35 11.87 -18.85
CA VAL A 189 -10.19 10.97 -18.74
C VAL A 189 -9.84 10.42 -20.12
N VAL A 190 -8.54 10.41 -20.43
CA VAL A 190 -8.02 9.94 -21.74
C VAL A 190 -7.20 8.65 -21.63
N ARG A 191 -6.62 8.39 -20.45
CA ARG A 191 -5.83 7.19 -20.19
C ARG A 191 -5.77 6.89 -18.69
N TYR A 192 -5.69 5.62 -18.34
CA TYR A 192 -5.24 5.23 -17.01
C TYR A 192 -4.31 4.01 -17.08
N ASP A 193 -3.35 3.97 -16.16
CA ASP A 193 -2.31 2.96 -16.05
C ASP A 193 -2.37 2.31 -14.66
N VAL A 194 -2.21 1.00 -14.58
CA VAL A 194 -2.27 0.22 -13.35
C VAL A 194 -1.10 -0.75 -13.27
N VAL A 195 -0.57 -1.00 -12.06
CA VAL A 195 0.34 -2.10 -11.79
C VAL A 195 0.11 -2.66 -10.39
N GLN A 196 0.27 -3.98 -10.24
CA GLN A 196 0.33 -4.65 -8.94
C GLN A 196 1.61 -5.46 -8.79
N LEU A 197 2.32 -5.29 -7.68
CA LEU A 197 3.52 -6.05 -7.33
C LEU A 197 3.36 -6.74 -5.97
N PRO A 198 3.19 -8.07 -5.93
CA PRO A 198 2.99 -8.81 -4.68
C PRO A 198 4.26 -8.87 -3.82
N SER A 199 4.11 -8.63 -2.53
CA SER A 199 5.00 -8.96 -1.43
C SER A 199 4.48 -10.13 -0.60
N ASN A 200 3.16 -10.23 -0.44
CA ASN A 200 2.48 -11.38 0.14
C ASN A 200 2.16 -12.46 -0.93
N ASP A 201 1.83 -13.67 -0.47
CA ASP A 201 1.40 -14.77 -1.35
C ASP A 201 0.18 -15.48 -0.72
N PRO A 202 -1.04 -15.28 -1.25
CA PRO A 202 -1.38 -14.35 -2.33
C PRO A 202 -1.20 -12.87 -1.93
N ILE A 203 -1.21 -11.97 -2.93
CA ILE A 203 -1.28 -10.52 -2.70
C ILE A 203 -2.53 -10.18 -1.89
N GLU A 204 -2.41 -9.26 -0.93
CA GLU A 204 -3.54 -8.76 -0.15
C GLU A 204 -4.16 -7.51 -0.78
N ASP A 205 -3.39 -6.71 -1.52
CA ASP A 205 -3.92 -5.59 -2.32
C ASP A 205 -4.84 -6.02 -3.47
N ASP A 206 -5.87 -5.21 -3.73
CA ASP A 206 -6.72 -5.27 -4.93
C ASP A 206 -6.97 -3.87 -5.52
N HIS A 207 -7.53 -3.83 -6.73
CA HIS A 207 -7.96 -2.59 -7.39
C HIS A 207 -9.21 -2.79 -8.24
N ALA A 208 -9.94 -1.70 -8.53
CA ALA A 208 -11.13 -1.74 -9.38
C ALA A 208 -11.42 -0.41 -10.08
N GLU A 209 -11.83 -0.53 -11.34
CA GLU A 209 -12.19 0.59 -12.21
C GLU A 209 -13.54 0.33 -12.85
N LYS A 210 -14.31 1.40 -13.06
CA LYS A 210 -15.57 1.33 -13.80
C LYS A 210 -15.94 2.70 -14.36
N ILE A 211 -16.38 2.72 -15.61
CA ILE A 211 -17.09 3.87 -16.18
C ILE A 211 -18.56 3.49 -16.21
N VAL A 212 -19.46 4.44 -15.99
CA VAL A 212 -20.91 4.24 -16.05
C VAL A 212 -21.47 5.40 -16.84
N GLU A 213 -22.01 5.09 -18.02
CA GLU A 213 -22.76 6.06 -18.80
C GLU A 213 -24.12 6.30 -18.14
N VAL A 214 -24.37 7.56 -17.80
CA VAL A 214 -25.55 8.01 -17.06
C VAL A 214 -26.43 8.82 -18.00
N PRO A 215 -27.62 8.32 -18.37
CA PRO A 215 -28.52 9.06 -19.24
C PRO A 215 -29.12 10.27 -18.50
N ASN A 216 -29.60 11.25 -19.26
CA ASN A 216 -30.26 12.44 -18.73
C ASN A 216 -31.53 12.16 -17.88
N THR A 217 -32.05 10.93 -17.93
CA THR A 217 -33.16 10.46 -17.08
C THR A 217 -32.73 10.08 -15.66
N VAL A 218 -31.42 10.00 -15.41
CA VAL A 218 -30.83 9.60 -14.11
C VAL A 218 -30.09 10.76 -13.45
N ALA A 219 -29.36 11.56 -14.22
CA ALA A 219 -28.70 12.78 -13.76
C ALA A 219 -28.90 13.91 -14.78
N ALA A 220 -28.86 15.17 -14.35
CA ALA A 220 -28.88 16.29 -15.29
C ALA A 220 -27.55 16.38 -16.04
N THR A 221 -27.63 16.66 -17.35
CA THR A 221 -26.51 16.57 -18.30
C THR A 221 -26.32 17.85 -19.13
N ASP A 222 -26.88 18.98 -18.68
CA ASP A 222 -26.86 20.30 -19.35
C ASP A 222 -27.07 20.26 -20.88
N GLY A 223 -28.01 19.41 -21.33
CA GLY A 223 -28.39 19.28 -22.74
C GLY A 223 -27.71 18.15 -23.52
N ALA A 224 -26.73 17.45 -22.94
CA ALA A 224 -26.18 16.21 -23.51
C ALA A 224 -27.12 15.01 -23.29
N PRO A 225 -27.07 13.96 -24.15
CA PRO A 225 -27.91 12.76 -23.95
C PRO A 225 -27.53 11.95 -22.70
N SER A 226 -26.24 11.97 -22.34
CA SER A 226 -25.67 11.26 -21.20
C SER A 226 -24.42 11.99 -20.69
N SER A 227 -24.00 11.67 -19.47
CA SER A 227 -22.69 11.99 -18.91
C SER A 227 -22.04 10.72 -18.36
N ASP A 228 -20.78 10.78 -17.94
CA ASP A 228 -20.05 9.63 -17.42
C ASP A 228 -19.75 9.80 -15.93
N TRP A 229 -20.04 8.75 -15.18
CA TRP A 229 -19.54 8.53 -13.84
C TRP A 229 -18.37 7.57 -13.90
N MET A 230 -17.20 8.02 -13.50
CA MET A 230 -15.97 7.26 -13.62
C MET A 230 -15.37 6.97 -12.23
N PHE A 231 -15.01 5.72 -12.00
CA PHE A 231 -14.54 5.21 -10.72
C PHE A 231 -13.21 4.51 -10.86
N TRP A 232 -12.31 4.79 -9.92
CA TRP A 232 -11.02 4.12 -9.75
C TRP A 232 -10.77 3.93 -8.27
N GLY A 233 -10.33 2.76 -7.85
CA GLY A 233 -10.06 2.50 -6.45
C GLY A 233 -9.02 1.42 -6.21
N VAL A 234 -8.26 1.62 -5.13
CA VAL A 234 -7.26 0.70 -4.61
C VAL A 234 -7.67 0.26 -3.20
N PHE A 235 -7.42 -1.02 -2.90
CA PHE A 235 -7.84 -1.68 -1.67
C PHE A 235 -6.65 -2.39 -1.06
N ASP A 236 -6.06 -1.80 -0.03
CA ASP A 236 -4.97 -2.40 0.73
C ASP A 236 -5.55 -3.45 1.67
N GLY A 237 -5.21 -4.73 1.49
CA GLY A 237 -5.74 -5.81 2.30
C GLY A 237 -4.79 -6.19 3.43
N HIS A 238 -5.33 -6.66 4.56
CA HIS A 238 -4.51 -7.17 5.64
C HIS A 238 -5.18 -8.30 6.42
N SER A 239 -4.35 -9.17 6.99
CA SER A 239 -4.80 -10.40 7.68
C SER A 239 -5.60 -11.33 6.76
N GLY A 240 -5.29 -11.32 5.46
CA GLY A 240 -5.96 -12.03 4.38
C GLY A 240 -6.47 -11.10 3.28
N TRP A 241 -6.50 -11.62 2.06
CA TRP A 241 -6.96 -10.94 0.83
C TRP A 241 -8.49 -10.87 0.67
N THR A 242 -9.26 -11.50 1.55
CA THR A 242 -10.70 -11.72 1.29
C THR A 242 -11.55 -10.46 1.37
N THR A 243 -11.17 -9.48 2.19
CA THR A 243 -11.89 -8.20 2.29
C THR A 243 -11.63 -7.35 1.06
N SER A 244 -10.37 -7.12 0.68
CA SER A 244 -9.98 -6.34 -0.50
C SER A 244 -10.57 -6.94 -1.79
N ALA A 245 -10.57 -8.27 -1.93
CA ALA A 245 -11.21 -8.94 -3.06
C ALA A 245 -12.73 -8.76 -3.09
N LYS A 246 -13.39 -8.76 -1.91
CA LYS A 246 -14.82 -8.44 -1.82
C LYS A 246 -15.08 -6.99 -2.25
N LEU A 247 -14.25 -6.04 -1.80
CA LEU A 247 -14.37 -4.63 -2.19
C LEU A 247 -14.21 -4.42 -3.69
N ARG A 248 -13.19 -5.02 -4.31
CA ARG A 248 -12.99 -5.01 -5.77
C ARG A 248 -14.25 -5.43 -6.54
N GLN A 249 -14.97 -6.43 -6.04
CA GLN A 249 -16.15 -6.95 -6.73
C GLN A 249 -17.38 -6.05 -6.59
N VAL A 250 -17.60 -5.43 -5.42
CA VAL A 250 -18.92 -4.84 -5.11
C VAL A 250 -18.91 -3.38 -4.73
N LEU A 251 -17.81 -2.79 -4.25
CA LEU A 251 -17.81 -1.44 -3.66
C LEU A 251 -18.32 -0.37 -4.64
N ILE A 252 -17.77 -0.35 -5.86
CA ILE A 252 -18.21 0.62 -6.90
C ILE A 252 -19.70 0.48 -7.18
N SER A 253 -20.22 -0.75 -7.24
CA SER A 253 -21.64 -1.00 -7.50
C SER A 253 -22.53 -0.53 -6.34
N PHE A 254 -22.07 -0.63 -5.09
CA PHE A 254 -22.77 -0.06 -3.94
C PHE A 254 -22.82 1.47 -4.02
N VAL A 255 -21.68 2.10 -4.29
CA VAL A 255 -21.58 3.56 -4.41
C VAL A 255 -22.45 4.07 -5.56
N ALA A 256 -22.37 3.46 -6.74
CA ALA A 256 -23.17 3.84 -7.90
C ALA A 256 -24.68 3.75 -7.66
N ARG A 257 -25.16 2.78 -6.86
CA ARG A 257 -26.59 2.65 -6.52
C ARG A 257 -27.07 3.77 -5.60
N GLU A 258 -26.28 4.12 -4.59
CA GLU A 258 -26.59 5.23 -3.69
C GLU A 258 -26.56 6.57 -4.47
N LEU A 259 -25.54 6.78 -5.31
CA LEU A 259 -25.47 7.95 -6.20
C LEU A 259 -26.66 8.02 -7.15
N ASN A 260 -27.01 6.93 -7.84
CA ASN A 260 -28.18 6.88 -8.71
C ASN A 260 -29.47 7.28 -7.98
N SER A 261 -29.65 6.84 -6.73
CA SER A 261 -30.83 7.22 -5.94
C SER A 261 -30.82 8.72 -5.62
N THR A 262 -29.67 9.25 -5.21
CA THR A 262 -29.48 10.68 -4.89
C THR A 262 -29.68 11.59 -6.11
N TYR A 263 -29.09 11.25 -7.26
CA TYR A 263 -29.22 12.05 -8.48
C TYR A 263 -30.65 12.00 -9.06
N LYS A 264 -31.32 10.84 -9.03
CA LYS A 264 -32.73 10.73 -9.42
C LYS A 264 -33.66 11.56 -8.52
N ALA A 265 -33.38 11.59 -7.22
CA ALA A 265 -34.14 12.44 -6.30
C ALA A 265 -33.95 13.92 -6.62
N ALA A 266 -32.73 14.35 -6.92
CA ALA A 266 -32.43 15.73 -7.33
C ALA A 266 -33.13 16.12 -8.64
N LEU A 267 -33.14 15.23 -9.64
CA LEU A 267 -33.85 15.45 -10.91
C LEU A 267 -35.34 15.75 -10.75
N SER A 268 -35.96 15.26 -9.67
CA SER A 268 -37.37 15.51 -9.38
C SER A 268 -37.65 16.97 -8.96
N ASN A 269 -36.62 17.78 -8.72
CA ASN A 269 -36.72 19.20 -8.39
C ASN A 269 -36.25 20.07 -9.58
N PRO A 270 -37.17 20.64 -10.38
CA PRO A 270 -36.81 21.44 -11.55
C PRO A 270 -35.98 22.69 -11.26
N LYS A 271 -35.96 23.17 -10.00
CA LYS A 271 -35.19 24.36 -9.61
C LYS A 271 -33.72 24.05 -9.30
N SER A 272 -33.41 22.79 -8.99
CA SER A 272 -32.06 22.33 -8.67
C SER A 272 -31.95 20.86 -9.09
N PRO A 273 -31.78 20.58 -10.39
CA PRO A 273 -31.78 19.22 -10.92
C PRO A 273 -30.47 18.46 -10.62
N PHE A 274 -29.60 19.03 -9.79
CA PHE A 274 -28.35 18.46 -9.33
C PHE A 274 -28.38 18.31 -7.81
N PRO A 275 -27.84 17.19 -7.27
CA PRO A 275 -27.70 17.04 -5.82
C PRO A 275 -26.65 18.01 -5.28
N SER A 276 -26.84 18.44 -4.05
CA SER A 276 -25.83 19.24 -3.35
C SER A 276 -24.57 18.42 -3.06
N PRO A 277 -23.39 19.05 -2.92
CA PRO A 277 -22.16 18.35 -2.56
C PRO A 277 -22.28 17.46 -1.32
N ALA A 278 -23.02 17.91 -0.30
CA ALA A 278 -23.24 17.17 0.93
C ALA A 278 -24.09 15.90 0.73
N GLU A 279 -25.07 15.93 -0.17
CA GLU A 279 -25.88 14.75 -0.49
C GLU A 279 -25.06 13.69 -1.25
N ILE A 280 -24.16 14.12 -2.13
CA ILE A 280 -23.24 13.20 -2.84
C ILE A 280 -22.26 12.57 -1.84
N ASP A 281 -21.66 13.37 -0.96
CA ASP A 281 -20.76 12.87 0.09
C ASP A 281 -21.48 11.87 1.01
N GLN A 282 -22.71 12.19 1.40
CA GLN A 282 -23.53 11.30 2.22
C GLN A 282 -23.88 9.99 1.49
N ALA A 283 -24.13 10.04 0.18
CA ALA A 283 -24.39 8.83 -0.62
C ALA A 283 -23.16 7.90 -0.64
N MET A 284 -21.97 8.45 -0.87
CA MET A 284 -20.71 7.69 -0.85
C MET A 284 -20.45 7.09 0.55
N LYS A 285 -20.60 7.88 1.61
CA LYS A 285 -20.46 7.40 2.99
C LYS A 285 -21.44 6.29 3.33
N SER A 286 -22.70 6.46 2.93
CA SER A 286 -23.76 5.48 3.18
C SER A 286 -23.46 4.17 2.46
N ALA A 287 -22.94 4.20 1.23
CA ALA A 287 -22.55 3.01 0.50
C ALA A 287 -21.45 2.20 1.24
N PHE A 288 -20.42 2.89 1.72
CA PHE A 288 -19.32 2.27 2.47
C PHE A 288 -19.83 1.61 3.76
N VAL A 289 -20.57 2.36 4.58
CA VAL A 289 -21.11 1.85 5.86
C VAL A 289 -22.09 0.70 5.65
N LYS A 290 -22.97 0.78 4.63
CA LYS A 290 -23.92 -0.30 4.30
C LYS A 290 -23.19 -1.58 3.89
N LEU A 291 -22.18 -1.48 3.02
CA LEU A 291 -21.40 -2.65 2.60
C LEU A 291 -20.64 -3.27 3.78
N ASP A 292 -20.03 -2.45 4.64
CA ASP A 292 -19.33 -2.95 5.81
C ASP A 292 -20.27 -3.61 6.83
N ASN A 293 -21.47 -3.07 7.01
CA ASN A 293 -22.51 -3.73 7.81
C ASN A 293 -22.92 -5.08 7.22
N GLU A 294 -23.01 -5.21 5.88
CA GLU A 294 -23.26 -6.51 5.24
C GLU A 294 -22.12 -7.50 5.53
N ILE A 295 -20.88 -7.04 5.43
CA ILE A 295 -19.67 -7.84 5.68
C ILE A 295 -19.60 -8.28 7.14
N CYS A 296 -19.73 -7.36 8.09
CA CYS A 296 -19.46 -7.62 9.51
C CYS A 296 -20.70 -8.10 10.27
N LEU A 297 -21.87 -7.49 10.06
CA LEU A 297 -23.05 -7.74 10.89
C LEU A 297 -24.00 -8.76 10.27
N ASP A 298 -24.33 -8.60 8.99
CA ASP A 298 -25.29 -9.49 8.33
C ASP A 298 -24.74 -10.92 8.16
N SER A 299 -23.42 -11.07 7.95
CA SER A 299 -22.74 -12.36 7.92
C SER A 299 -22.95 -13.15 9.23
N VAL A 300 -22.84 -12.49 10.38
CA VAL A 300 -23.10 -13.09 11.70
C VAL A 300 -24.58 -13.43 11.88
N SER A 301 -25.48 -12.55 11.43
CA SER A 301 -26.93 -12.78 11.46
C SER A 301 -27.34 -14.02 10.64
N LYS A 302 -26.80 -14.14 9.41
CA LYS A 302 -27.00 -15.30 8.53
C LYS A 302 -26.49 -16.58 9.19
N LEU A 303 -25.29 -16.54 9.77
CA LEU A 303 -24.70 -17.70 10.45
C LEU A 303 -25.48 -18.10 11.71
N SER A 304 -26.07 -17.13 12.43
CA SER A 304 -26.89 -17.42 13.61
C SER A 304 -28.19 -18.14 13.25
N LYS A 305 -28.76 -17.88 12.06
CA LYS A 305 -29.96 -18.56 11.56
C LYS A 305 -29.68 -19.95 11.00
N ASN A 306 -28.49 -20.19 10.45
CA ASN A 306 -28.07 -21.48 9.90
C ASN A 306 -26.63 -21.81 10.32
N PRO A 307 -26.42 -22.33 11.55
CA PRO A 307 -25.08 -22.53 12.09
C PRO A 307 -24.36 -23.67 11.37
N SER A 308 -23.26 -23.33 10.68
CA SER A 308 -22.39 -24.30 10.01
C SER A 308 -20.96 -23.80 10.03
N LYS A 309 -20.01 -24.66 10.43
CA LYS A 309 -18.57 -24.33 10.40
C LYS A 309 -18.07 -24.06 8.98
N ARG A 310 -18.59 -24.78 7.99
CA ARG A 310 -18.27 -24.55 6.57
C ARG A 310 -18.79 -23.19 6.10
N LEU A 311 -20.06 -22.89 6.42
CA LEU A 311 -20.66 -21.61 6.07
C LEU A 311 -19.95 -20.44 6.78
N ALA A 312 -19.54 -20.65 8.03
CA ALA A 312 -18.76 -19.67 8.77
C ALA A 312 -17.44 -19.36 8.07
N ALA A 313 -16.72 -20.39 7.57
CA ALA A 313 -15.43 -20.21 6.88
C ALA A 313 -15.55 -19.32 5.65
N GLU A 314 -16.67 -19.45 4.92
CA GLU A 314 -16.94 -18.65 3.72
C GLU A 314 -17.48 -17.26 4.07
N LEU A 315 -18.53 -17.16 4.89
CA LEU A 315 -19.22 -15.89 5.17
C LEU A 315 -18.41 -14.93 6.04
N LEU A 316 -17.60 -15.46 6.98
CA LEU A 316 -16.86 -14.61 7.91
C LEU A 316 -15.48 -14.23 7.40
N ALA A 317 -14.97 -14.86 6.33
CA ALA A 317 -13.62 -14.55 5.85
C ALA A 317 -13.42 -13.05 5.54
N PRO A 318 -14.28 -12.38 4.75
CA PRO A 318 -14.17 -10.93 4.53
C PRO A 318 -14.41 -10.07 5.79
N ALA A 319 -15.06 -10.61 6.82
CA ALA A 319 -15.25 -9.92 8.10
C ALA A 319 -14.04 -10.06 9.02
N LEU A 320 -13.30 -11.16 8.90
CA LEU A 320 -12.16 -11.50 9.76
C LEU A 320 -10.83 -10.99 9.21
N SER A 321 -10.69 -10.81 7.90
CA SER A 321 -9.67 -9.94 7.29
C SER A 321 -10.12 -8.48 7.32
N GLY A 322 -9.21 -7.57 7.00
CA GLY A 322 -9.52 -6.14 6.84
C GLY A 322 -9.02 -5.60 5.51
N SER A 323 -9.52 -4.43 5.14
CA SER A 323 -8.97 -3.70 4.00
C SER A 323 -9.23 -2.20 4.11
N CYS A 324 -8.21 -1.41 3.80
CA CYS A 324 -8.36 0.00 3.46
C CYS A 324 -9.08 0.13 2.12
N ALA A 325 -9.73 1.26 1.88
CA ALA A 325 -10.38 1.57 0.63
C ALA A 325 -10.19 3.03 0.27
N LEU A 326 -9.54 3.26 -0.86
CA LEU A 326 -9.44 4.57 -1.49
C LEU A 326 -10.19 4.51 -2.80
N LEU A 327 -11.34 5.20 -2.86
CA LEU A 327 -12.18 5.25 -4.05
C LEU A 327 -12.29 6.69 -4.56
N SER A 328 -11.97 6.88 -5.82
CA SER A 328 -12.25 8.11 -6.55
C SER A 328 -13.53 7.98 -7.37
N PHE A 329 -14.29 9.08 -7.43
CA PHE A 329 -15.49 9.24 -8.24
C PHE A 329 -15.38 10.57 -9.00
N TYR A 330 -15.26 10.48 -10.32
CA TYR A 330 -15.24 11.62 -11.22
C TYR A 330 -16.55 11.70 -11.98
N ASP A 331 -17.21 12.86 -11.90
CA ASP A 331 -18.41 13.19 -12.67
C ASP A 331 -18.00 14.07 -13.85
N SER A 332 -18.08 13.54 -15.08
CA SER A 332 -17.66 14.27 -16.28
C SER A 332 -18.51 15.49 -16.58
N GLN A 333 -19.74 15.55 -16.05
CA GLN A 333 -20.62 16.71 -16.19
C GLN A 333 -20.10 17.89 -15.35
N SER A 334 -19.93 17.67 -14.05
CA SER A 334 -19.49 18.71 -13.11
C SER A 334 -17.97 18.92 -13.11
N LYS A 335 -17.21 18.07 -13.80
CA LYS A 335 -15.74 17.99 -13.79
C LYS A 335 -15.16 17.96 -12.37
N THR A 336 -15.90 17.39 -11.42
CA THR A 336 -15.53 17.33 -10.02
C THR A 336 -15.11 15.91 -9.66
N LEU A 337 -13.91 15.78 -9.10
CA LEU A 337 -13.41 14.54 -8.52
C LEU A 337 -13.73 14.51 -7.04
N ARG A 338 -14.31 13.41 -6.56
CA ARG A 338 -14.47 13.10 -5.14
C ARG A 338 -13.58 11.94 -4.77
N VAL A 339 -12.84 12.07 -3.68
CA VAL A 339 -12.01 10.98 -3.13
C VAL A 339 -12.57 10.59 -1.78
N ALA A 340 -13.03 9.35 -1.66
CA ALA A 340 -13.48 8.72 -0.42
C ALA A 340 -12.36 7.81 0.13
N CYS A 341 -11.77 8.20 1.26
CA CYS A 341 -10.68 7.48 1.90
C CYS A 341 -11.13 6.84 3.23
N THR A 342 -10.92 5.53 3.34
CA THR A 342 -11.04 4.71 4.53
C THR A 342 -9.72 3.95 4.72
N GLY A 343 -8.80 4.45 5.54
CA GLY A 343 -7.49 3.84 5.79
C GLY A 343 -6.32 4.74 5.40
N ASP A 344 -5.19 4.14 5.07
CA ASP A 344 -3.87 4.77 4.85
C ASP A 344 -3.33 4.64 3.42
N SER A 345 -4.15 4.16 2.48
CA SER A 345 -3.93 4.42 1.05
C SER A 345 -4.14 5.91 0.73
N ARG A 346 -3.45 6.44 -0.29
CA ARG A 346 -3.47 7.88 -0.58
C ARG A 346 -3.70 8.24 -2.05
N ALA A 347 -4.46 9.31 -2.25
CA ALA A 347 -4.69 9.97 -3.52
C ALA A 347 -3.89 11.28 -3.61
N VAL A 348 -3.16 11.49 -4.71
CA VAL A 348 -2.38 12.71 -4.94
C VAL A 348 -2.65 13.26 -6.34
N LEU A 349 -3.08 14.52 -6.42
CA LEU A 349 -3.27 15.25 -7.67
C LEU A 349 -1.95 15.86 -8.12
N GLY A 350 -1.58 15.60 -9.37
CA GLY A 350 -0.57 16.34 -10.12
C GLY A 350 -1.24 17.41 -10.96
N ARG A 351 -0.97 18.70 -10.65
CA ARG A 351 -1.46 19.84 -11.44
C ARG A 351 -0.32 20.69 -11.95
N ARG A 352 -0.35 21.02 -13.24
CA ARG A 352 0.69 21.85 -13.85
C ARG A 352 0.55 23.32 -13.43
N ASN A 353 1.62 23.90 -12.92
CA ASN A 353 1.77 25.33 -12.77
C ASN A 353 2.03 25.94 -14.15
N MET A 354 1.06 26.69 -14.67
CA MET A 354 1.16 27.29 -16.01
C MET A 354 2.18 28.44 -16.08
N GLN A 355 2.57 29.04 -14.95
CA GLN A 355 3.59 30.09 -14.91
C GLN A 355 5.01 29.51 -14.92
N THR A 356 5.27 28.43 -14.17
CA THR A 356 6.61 27.84 -14.04
C THR A 356 6.84 26.65 -14.96
N GLY A 357 5.77 26.03 -15.48
CA GLY A 357 5.80 24.79 -16.25
C GLY A 357 5.97 23.53 -15.41
N LYS A 358 6.24 23.66 -14.09
CA LYS A 358 6.41 22.56 -13.12
C LYS A 358 5.07 22.03 -12.62
N TRP A 359 5.11 20.97 -11.82
CA TRP A 359 3.94 20.32 -11.22
C TRP A 359 3.79 20.65 -9.73
N PHE A 360 2.55 20.75 -9.28
CA PHE A 360 2.17 20.71 -7.88
C PHE A 360 1.69 19.32 -7.50
N ALA A 361 2.17 18.83 -6.36
CA ALA A 361 1.62 17.66 -5.70
C ALA A 361 0.64 18.10 -4.61
N THR A 362 -0.63 17.77 -4.76
CA THR A 362 -1.67 18.07 -3.76
C THR A 362 -2.31 16.77 -3.28
N PRO A 363 -2.09 16.34 -2.02
CA PRO A 363 -2.79 15.19 -1.46
C PRO A 363 -4.30 15.47 -1.37
N LEU A 364 -5.11 14.55 -1.87
CA LEU A 364 -6.57 14.62 -1.85
C LEU A 364 -7.19 13.74 -0.75
N SER A 365 -6.36 13.02 0.00
CA SER A 365 -6.73 12.25 1.18
C SER A 365 -5.68 12.40 2.27
N GLU A 366 -6.08 12.12 3.50
CA GLU A 366 -5.21 12.12 4.68
C GLU A 366 -5.16 10.69 5.22
N ASP A 367 -3.97 10.16 5.47
CA ASP A 367 -3.80 8.80 5.97
C ASP A 367 -4.44 8.66 7.36
N GLN A 368 -5.25 7.62 7.53
CA GLN A 368 -6.05 7.41 8.73
C GLN A 368 -5.43 6.32 9.60
N THR A 369 -4.37 6.70 10.33
CA THR A 369 -3.67 5.84 11.30
C THR A 369 -3.74 6.42 12.72
N GLY A 370 -3.39 5.64 13.74
CA GLY A 370 -3.34 6.15 15.11
C GLY A 370 -2.19 7.13 15.36
N SER A 371 -1.26 7.27 14.42
CA SER A 371 -0.22 8.30 14.43
C SER A 371 -0.72 9.66 13.94
N ASN A 372 -1.84 9.68 13.20
CA ASN A 372 -2.50 10.90 12.77
C ASN A 372 -3.17 11.59 13.99
N PRO A 373 -2.83 12.86 14.31
CA PRO A 373 -3.42 13.58 15.44
C PRO A 373 -4.94 13.75 15.35
N ASN A 374 -5.49 13.93 14.14
CA ASN A 374 -6.92 14.11 13.91
C ASN A 374 -7.69 12.81 14.18
N GLU A 375 -7.21 11.68 13.67
CA GLU A 375 -7.82 10.37 13.94
C GLU A 375 -7.63 9.94 15.40
N ALA A 376 -6.44 10.18 15.97
CA ALA A 376 -6.21 9.92 17.39
C ALA A 376 -7.11 10.77 18.30
N ALA A 377 -7.41 12.01 17.92
CA ALA A 377 -8.38 12.85 18.63
C ALA A 377 -9.82 12.32 18.47
N ARG A 378 -10.22 11.92 17.25
CA ARG A 378 -11.52 11.30 16.98
C ARG A 378 -11.74 10.06 17.85
N LEU A 379 -10.81 9.10 17.82
CA LEU A 379 -10.91 7.87 18.60
C LEU A 379 -10.97 8.12 20.11
N ARG A 380 -10.19 9.07 20.65
CA ARG A 380 -10.28 9.42 22.07
C ARG A 380 -11.63 10.05 22.44
N ALA A 381 -12.24 10.81 21.52
CA ALA A 381 -13.56 11.40 21.73
C ALA A 381 -14.68 10.36 21.65
N GLU A 382 -14.57 9.38 20.76
CA GLU A 382 -15.53 8.27 20.62
C GLU A 382 -15.46 7.28 21.81
N HIS A 383 -14.30 7.17 22.47
CA HIS A 383 -14.06 6.24 23.59
C HIS A 383 -13.58 6.96 24.86
N PRO A 384 -14.45 7.77 25.51
CA PRO A 384 -14.05 8.54 26.69
C PRO A 384 -13.63 7.63 27.86
N GLY A 385 -12.49 7.95 28.48
CA GLY A 385 -11.94 7.19 29.61
C GLY A 385 -11.09 5.97 29.21
N GLU A 386 -10.83 5.77 27.92
CA GLU A 386 -10.00 4.67 27.41
C GLU A 386 -8.64 5.15 26.91
N GLU A 387 -7.67 5.30 27.82
CA GLU A 387 -6.33 5.81 27.48
C GLU A 387 -5.57 4.99 26.42
N ASN A 388 -5.90 3.69 26.30
CA ASN A 388 -5.24 2.76 25.39
C ASN A 388 -6.02 2.52 24.09
N VAL A 389 -6.98 3.39 23.74
CA VAL A 389 -7.70 3.34 22.47
C VAL A 389 -6.73 3.39 21.28
N ILE A 390 -5.70 4.23 21.40
CA ILE A 390 -4.52 4.26 20.53
C ILE A 390 -3.28 4.00 21.39
N ARG A 391 -2.47 3.02 21.01
CA ARG A 391 -1.19 2.70 21.67
C ARG A 391 -0.12 2.50 20.61
N ALA A 392 0.99 3.22 20.73
CA ALA A 392 2.11 3.18 19.78
C ALA A 392 1.65 3.40 18.32
N GLY A 393 0.77 4.38 18.09
CA GLY A 393 0.25 4.70 16.76
C GLY A 393 -0.83 3.76 16.22
N ARG A 394 -1.27 2.76 17.00
CA ARG A 394 -2.18 1.70 16.55
C ARG A 394 -3.46 1.60 17.37
N VAL A 395 -4.57 1.24 16.73
CA VAL A 395 -5.85 0.94 17.39
C VAL A 395 -5.69 -0.27 18.30
N LEU A 396 -5.97 -0.05 19.59
CA LEU A 396 -5.76 -1.00 20.68
C LEU A 396 -4.34 -1.61 20.73
N GLY A 397 -3.35 -0.95 20.11
CA GLY A 397 -1.96 -1.39 20.02
C GLY A 397 -1.63 -2.39 18.91
N ASN A 398 -2.58 -2.76 18.05
CA ASN A 398 -2.39 -3.82 17.05
C ASN A 398 -2.63 -3.35 15.61
N LEU A 399 -3.77 -2.73 15.31
CA LEU A 399 -4.14 -2.36 13.94
C LEU A 399 -3.62 -0.96 13.59
N GLU A 400 -2.96 -0.82 12.44
CA GLU A 400 -2.44 0.47 11.97
C GLU A 400 -3.56 1.41 11.50
N PRO A 401 -4.42 1.02 10.54
CA PRO A 401 -5.49 1.90 10.09
C PRO A 401 -6.56 2.07 11.17
N THR A 402 -7.02 3.31 11.36
CA THR A 402 -8.12 3.68 12.26
C THR A 402 -9.49 3.52 11.61
N ARG A 403 -9.50 3.35 10.29
CA ARG A 403 -10.67 3.09 9.47
C ARG A 403 -10.37 1.99 8.47
N ALA A 404 -11.25 1.00 8.37
CA ALA A 404 -11.10 -0.13 7.47
C ALA A 404 -12.46 -0.82 7.27
N PHE A 405 -12.63 -1.48 6.12
CA PHE A 405 -13.65 -2.51 5.94
C PHE A 405 -13.23 -3.80 6.64
N GLY A 406 -14.19 -4.65 6.99
CA GLY A 406 -13.89 -5.91 7.66
C GLY A 406 -13.40 -5.63 9.08
N ASP A 407 -12.28 -6.23 9.50
CA ASP A 407 -11.69 -6.05 10.84
C ASP A 407 -12.73 -6.18 11.96
N ALA A 408 -13.67 -7.11 11.78
CA ALA A 408 -14.90 -7.14 12.57
C ALA A 408 -14.64 -7.40 14.06
N PHE A 409 -13.44 -7.89 14.41
CA PHE A 409 -12.94 -7.97 15.77
C PHE A 409 -12.89 -6.62 16.51
N TYR A 410 -12.73 -5.52 15.79
CA TYR A 410 -12.77 -4.16 16.34
C TYR A 410 -14.18 -3.57 16.35
N LYS A 411 -15.15 -4.23 15.71
CA LYS A 411 -16.53 -3.74 15.50
C LYS A 411 -17.55 -4.51 16.32
N TRP A 412 -17.38 -5.82 16.47
CA TRP A 412 -18.29 -6.69 17.19
C TRP A 412 -18.22 -6.49 18.70
N SER A 413 -19.39 -6.55 19.33
CA SER A 413 -19.52 -6.70 20.79
C SER A 413 -18.73 -7.90 21.30
N ARG A 414 -18.28 -7.85 22.57
CA ARG A 414 -17.65 -8.98 23.27
C ARG A 414 -18.47 -10.27 23.18
N ASP A 415 -19.78 -10.19 23.44
CA ASP A 415 -20.68 -11.35 23.41
C ASP A 415 -20.71 -12.04 22.04
N THR A 416 -20.76 -11.26 20.97
CA THR A 416 -20.69 -11.79 19.60
C THR A 416 -19.38 -12.53 19.36
N GLN A 417 -18.25 -11.94 19.77
CA GLN A 417 -16.94 -12.57 19.60
C GLN A 417 -16.81 -13.86 20.43
N GLU A 418 -17.28 -13.87 21.67
CA GLU A 418 -17.27 -15.06 22.53
C GLU A 418 -18.16 -16.18 21.97
N ARG A 419 -19.34 -15.83 21.44
CA ARG A 419 -20.22 -16.78 20.75
C ARG A 419 -19.54 -17.37 19.50
N LEU A 420 -18.89 -16.54 18.69
CA LEU A 420 -18.17 -17.00 17.49
C LEU A 420 -16.97 -17.89 17.84
N LYS A 421 -16.23 -17.56 18.91
CA LYS A 421 -15.14 -18.40 19.43
C LYS A 421 -15.64 -19.75 19.93
N LYS A 422 -16.76 -19.78 20.66
CA LYS A 422 -17.30 -21.02 21.26
C LYS A 422 -17.83 -21.98 20.19
N ASN A 423 -18.50 -21.45 19.18
CA ASN A 423 -19.25 -22.27 18.21
C ASN A 423 -18.51 -22.49 16.88
N PHE A 424 -17.53 -21.63 16.55
CA PHE A 424 -16.78 -21.64 15.29
C PHE A 424 -15.27 -21.43 15.56
N PHE A 425 -14.53 -20.85 14.61
CA PHE A 425 -13.08 -20.61 14.72
C PHE A 425 -12.75 -19.13 15.07
N GLY A 426 -13.58 -18.49 15.90
CA GLY A 426 -13.37 -17.11 16.35
C GLY A 426 -12.15 -16.95 17.26
N ARG A 427 -11.50 -15.78 17.19
CA ARG A 427 -10.35 -15.42 18.05
C ARG A 427 -10.80 -15.05 19.47
N THR A 428 -9.87 -15.06 20.42
CA THR A 428 -10.12 -14.54 21.78
C THR A 428 -10.30 -13.02 21.74
N PRO A 429 -11.38 -12.46 22.33
CA PRO A 429 -11.59 -11.01 22.40
C PRO A 429 -10.41 -10.29 23.04
N HIS A 430 -10.11 -9.08 22.55
CA HIS A 430 -8.97 -8.32 23.05
C HIS A 430 -9.22 -7.91 24.52
N PRO A 431 -8.19 -7.95 25.39
CA PRO A 431 -8.33 -7.51 26.78
C PRO A 431 -8.75 -6.04 26.90
N LEU A 432 -8.36 -5.20 25.94
CA LEU A 432 -8.71 -3.77 25.92
C LEU A 432 -10.03 -3.46 25.20
N LEU A 433 -10.75 -4.47 24.68
CA LEU A 433 -12.04 -4.27 24.02
C LEU A 433 -13.12 -3.96 25.07
N LYS A 434 -13.53 -2.70 25.18
CA LYS A 434 -14.53 -2.21 26.14
C LYS A 434 -15.78 -1.65 25.46
N THR A 435 -15.64 -0.69 24.55
CA THR A 435 -16.76 0.04 23.91
C THR A 435 -16.70 -0.04 22.36
N PRO A 436 -16.71 -1.25 21.75
CA PRO A 436 -16.75 -1.34 20.29
C PRO A 436 -18.00 -0.65 19.71
N PRO A 437 -17.93 -0.12 18.47
CA PRO A 437 -16.85 -0.29 17.49
C PRO A 437 -15.69 0.71 17.67
N TYR A 438 -14.45 0.24 17.47
CA TYR A 438 -13.22 1.05 17.48
C TYR A 438 -12.72 1.43 16.08
N VAL A 439 -13.23 0.76 15.05
CA VAL A 439 -12.85 0.97 13.64
C VAL A 439 -14.14 1.15 12.86
N THR A 440 -14.14 2.08 11.91
CA THR A 440 -15.28 2.35 11.02
C THR A 440 -14.86 2.21 9.56
N ALA A 441 -15.78 1.79 8.70
CA ALA A 441 -15.58 1.87 7.25
C ALA A 441 -16.03 3.22 6.66
N GLU A 442 -16.61 4.13 7.46
CA GLU A 442 -17.06 5.43 6.96
C GLU A 442 -15.87 6.25 6.43
N PRO A 443 -15.90 6.63 5.14
CA PRO A 443 -14.81 7.37 4.52
C PRO A 443 -14.83 8.84 4.90
N VAL A 444 -13.65 9.46 4.87
CA VAL A 444 -13.54 10.92 4.71
C VAL A 444 -13.60 11.22 3.21
N VAL A 445 -14.54 12.07 2.81
CA VAL A 445 -14.72 12.46 1.40
C VAL A 445 -14.14 13.86 1.18
N THR A 446 -13.36 14.02 0.12
CA THR A 446 -12.87 15.31 -0.35
C THR A 446 -13.42 15.59 -1.75
N SER A 447 -13.45 16.86 -2.16
CA SER A 447 -13.93 17.27 -3.48
C SER A 447 -12.94 18.22 -4.12
N THR A 448 -12.64 18.02 -5.40
CA THR A 448 -11.66 18.82 -6.12
C THR A 448 -12.12 19.03 -7.56
N PRO A 449 -12.28 20.29 -8.00
CA PRO A 449 -12.47 20.59 -9.41
C PRO A 449 -11.23 20.19 -10.21
N ILE A 450 -11.42 19.43 -11.28
CA ILE A 450 -10.35 18.98 -12.17
C ILE A 450 -10.31 19.88 -13.40
N GLU A 451 -9.11 20.05 -13.96
CA GLU A 451 -8.86 20.82 -15.17
C GLU A 451 -8.36 19.89 -16.30
N PRO A 452 -9.24 19.07 -16.93
CA PRO A 452 -8.81 18.10 -17.94
C PRO A 452 -8.01 18.72 -19.09
N SER A 453 -8.45 19.89 -19.58
CA SER A 453 -7.78 20.62 -20.65
C SER A 453 -6.36 21.10 -20.31
N LYS A 454 -5.95 21.04 -19.04
CA LYS A 454 -4.60 21.40 -18.58
C LYS A 454 -3.74 20.18 -18.23
N GLY A 455 -4.25 18.97 -18.46
CA GLY A 455 -3.50 17.73 -18.25
C GLY A 455 -3.27 17.40 -16.78
N ASP A 456 -4.25 17.67 -15.92
CA ASP A 456 -4.25 17.13 -14.56
C ASP A 456 -4.09 15.60 -14.60
N PHE A 457 -3.47 15.02 -13.58
CA PHE A 457 -3.46 13.58 -13.38
C PHE A 457 -3.62 13.22 -11.90
N LEU A 458 -4.15 12.05 -11.61
CA LEU A 458 -4.35 11.53 -10.27
C LEU A 458 -3.51 10.27 -10.07
N ILE A 459 -2.79 10.19 -8.96
CA ILE A 459 -2.14 8.96 -8.48
C ILE A 459 -2.99 8.41 -7.33
N LEU A 460 -3.46 7.18 -7.46
CA LEU A 460 -4.01 6.38 -6.35
C LEU A 460 -3.03 5.26 -6.05
N ALA A 461 -2.64 5.10 -4.78
CA ALA A 461 -1.80 3.96 -4.40
C ALA A 461 -2.01 3.53 -2.95
N THR A 462 -1.75 2.25 -2.70
CA THR A 462 -1.64 1.66 -1.36
C THR A 462 -0.40 2.19 -0.63
N ASP A 463 -0.30 1.95 0.68
CA ASP A 463 0.77 2.53 1.50
C ASP A 463 2.16 2.06 1.04
N GLY A 464 2.25 0.89 0.39
CA GLY A 464 3.48 0.33 -0.16
C GLY A 464 4.23 1.27 -1.10
N LEU A 465 3.54 2.15 -1.84
CA LEU A 465 4.20 3.21 -2.61
C LEU A 465 4.62 4.39 -1.73
N TRP A 466 3.73 4.86 -0.86
CA TRP A 466 3.91 6.07 -0.05
C TRP A 466 4.93 5.88 1.09
N GLU A 467 5.22 4.64 1.47
CA GLU A 467 6.34 4.27 2.33
C GLU A 467 7.71 4.46 1.63
N MET A 468 7.73 4.55 0.29
CA MET A 468 8.95 4.61 -0.53
C MET A 468 9.18 5.94 -1.23
N LEU A 469 8.13 6.68 -1.60
CA LEU A 469 8.22 7.96 -2.32
C LEU A 469 7.45 9.06 -1.58
N THR A 470 7.95 10.30 -1.64
CA THR A 470 7.13 11.45 -1.23
C THR A 470 6.08 11.78 -2.29
N ASN A 471 5.07 12.57 -1.92
CA ASN A 471 4.06 13.07 -2.86
C ASN A 471 4.71 13.82 -4.03
N GLU A 472 5.70 14.67 -3.74
CA GLU A 472 6.44 15.43 -4.75
C GLU A 472 7.28 14.54 -5.65
N GLU A 473 7.94 13.52 -5.10
CA GLU A 473 8.72 12.58 -5.90
C GLU A 473 7.80 11.81 -6.87
N ALA A 474 6.66 11.32 -6.40
CA ALA A 474 5.70 10.60 -7.24
C ALA A 474 5.14 11.50 -8.37
N VAL A 475 4.65 12.70 -8.05
CA VAL A 475 4.13 13.65 -9.05
C VAL A 475 5.23 14.12 -9.99
N GLY A 476 6.44 14.36 -9.48
CA GLY A 476 7.59 14.75 -10.29
C GLY A 476 8.00 13.67 -11.28
N LEU A 477 7.99 12.39 -10.86
CA LEU A 477 8.26 11.24 -11.73
C LEU A 477 7.23 11.13 -12.85
N VAL A 478 5.93 11.19 -12.54
CA VAL A 478 4.87 11.19 -13.57
C VAL A 478 5.01 12.39 -14.51
N GLY A 479 5.28 13.58 -13.98
CA GLY A 479 5.53 14.78 -14.77
C GLY A 479 6.70 14.64 -15.74
N GLN A 480 7.82 14.07 -15.27
CA GLN A 480 8.99 13.78 -16.10
C GLN A 480 8.67 12.74 -17.17
N TRP A 481 7.90 11.71 -16.82
CA TRP A 481 7.43 10.68 -17.75
C TRP A 481 6.55 11.29 -18.87
N ILE A 482 5.59 12.16 -18.53
CA ILE A 482 4.72 12.87 -19.49
C ILE A 482 5.58 13.68 -20.48
N GLU A 483 6.54 14.46 -19.97
CA GLU A 483 7.42 15.28 -20.83
C GLU A 483 8.23 14.43 -21.82
N GLN A 484 8.68 13.24 -21.40
CA GLN A 484 9.40 12.33 -22.26
C GLN A 484 8.51 11.70 -23.33
N GLN A 485 7.28 11.29 -22.99
CA GLN A 485 6.33 10.79 -23.99
C GLN A 485 6.00 11.87 -25.03
N ASN A 486 5.79 13.11 -24.59
CA ASN A 486 5.52 14.23 -25.50
C ASN A 486 6.69 14.51 -26.44
N LYS A 487 7.94 14.43 -25.96
CA LYS A 487 9.13 14.57 -26.81
C LYS A 487 9.23 13.45 -27.85
N GLN A 488 8.90 12.22 -27.47
CA GLN A 488 8.90 11.07 -28.39
C GLN A 488 7.82 11.23 -29.47
N ALA A 489 6.61 11.68 -29.11
CA ALA A 489 5.52 11.92 -30.04
C ALA A 489 5.81 13.07 -31.04
N SER A 490 6.43 14.16 -30.57
CA SER A 490 6.82 15.27 -31.46
C SER A 490 7.97 14.91 -32.40
N ALA A 491 8.83 13.94 -32.03
CA ALA A 491 9.92 13.46 -32.88
C ALA A 491 9.44 12.49 -33.96
N SER A 492 8.37 11.73 -33.73
CA SER A 492 7.82 10.75 -34.68
C SER A 492 6.94 11.37 -35.77
N SER A 493 6.52 12.63 -35.65
CA SER A 493 5.70 13.31 -36.67
C SER A 493 6.48 13.86 -37.88
N ASN A 494 7.82 13.69 -37.93
CA ASN A 494 8.66 14.11 -39.05
C ASN A 494 9.61 12.98 -39.51
N SER A 495 9.20 12.31 -40.59
CA SER A 495 10.03 11.51 -41.51
C SER A 495 10.56 10.13 -41.10
N SER A 496 10.62 9.30 -42.13
CA SER A 496 10.94 7.89 -42.25
C SER A 496 12.33 7.49 -41.75
N THR A 497 12.34 6.41 -40.94
CA THR A 497 13.46 5.48 -40.72
C THR A 497 14.73 6.04 -40.05
N ALA A 498 14.76 5.99 -38.71
CA ALA A 498 16.01 6.01 -37.93
C ALA A 498 16.02 4.83 -36.94
N TRP A 499 16.25 3.65 -37.50
CA TRP A 499 16.72 2.42 -36.86
C TRP A 499 17.74 2.66 -35.73
N LEU A 500 17.31 2.41 -34.49
CA LEU A 500 18.08 1.96 -33.32
C LEU A 500 19.36 2.69 -32.86
N THR A 501 19.32 3.03 -31.56
CA THR A 501 20.41 2.97 -30.56
C THR A 501 21.50 4.04 -30.51
N SER A 502 21.68 4.53 -29.27
CA SER A 502 22.91 5.10 -28.70
C SER A 502 23.07 6.63 -28.77
N TRP A 503 22.27 7.38 -27.98
CA TRP A 503 22.80 8.62 -27.36
C TRP A 503 22.00 9.28 -26.23
N PHE A 504 20.86 8.74 -25.76
CA PHE A 504 20.07 9.38 -24.68
C PHE A 504 20.70 9.25 -23.26
N LYS A 505 22.00 9.57 -23.15
CA LYS A 505 22.51 10.42 -22.08
C LYS A 505 22.07 11.87 -22.36
N SER A 506 20.77 12.13 -22.34
CA SER A 506 20.31 13.52 -22.15
C SER A 506 20.17 13.69 -20.65
N SER A 507 21.10 14.46 -20.08
CA SER A 507 21.03 15.00 -18.72
C SER A 507 19.57 15.30 -18.36
N ALA A 508 18.98 14.47 -17.50
CA ALA A 508 17.76 14.82 -16.82
C ALA A 508 17.98 16.20 -16.19
N PRO A 509 16.97 17.09 -16.18
CA PRO A 509 17.06 18.29 -15.36
C PRO A 509 17.54 17.89 -13.96
N SER A 510 18.42 18.68 -13.36
CA SER A 510 19.00 18.39 -12.05
C SER A 510 17.98 18.43 -10.89
N ALA A 511 16.69 18.36 -11.17
CA ALA A 511 15.60 18.17 -10.22
C ALA A 511 14.37 17.64 -10.96
N LEU A 512 13.53 16.86 -10.27
CA LEU A 512 12.19 16.52 -10.75
C LEU A 512 11.40 17.80 -11.05
N PRO A 513 10.51 17.81 -12.05
CA PRO A 513 9.74 18.98 -12.46
C PRO A 513 8.60 19.31 -11.49
N VAL A 514 8.86 19.34 -10.18
CA VAL A 514 7.86 19.52 -9.12
C VAL A 514 8.25 20.67 -8.20
N GLU A 515 7.26 21.42 -7.72
CA GLU A 515 7.46 22.47 -6.73
C GLU A 515 7.47 21.90 -5.31
N LYS A 516 8.38 22.41 -4.46
CA LYS A 516 8.43 22.04 -3.04
C LYS A 516 7.29 22.72 -2.29
N GLY A 517 6.55 21.95 -1.49
CA GLY A 517 5.45 22.47 -0.67
C GLY A 517 4.25 22.86 -1.52
N GLY A 518 3.82 21.95 -2.41
CA GLY A 518 2.68 22.15 -3.30
C GLY A 518 1.44 22.66 -2.56
N ASN A 519 0.52 23.28 -3.30
CA ASN A 519 -0.68 23.96 -2.81
C ASN A 519 -1.44 23.03 -1.84
N MET A 520 -1.11 23.10 -0.54
CA MET A 520 -1.88 22.48 0.51
C MET A 520 -3.26 23.06 0.36
N ASP A 521 -4.27 22.20 0.22
CA ASP A 521 -5.62 22.70 0.27
C ASP A 521 -5.76 23.54 1.56
N LYS A 522 -6.52 24.63 1.50
CA LYS A 522 -6.66 25.58 2.61
C LYS A 522 -7.35 24.96 3.84
N THR A 523 -7.46 23.63 3.91
CA THR A 523 -8.12 22.88 4.98
C THR A 523 -7.22 22.63 6.18
N GLY A 524 -5.91 22.92 6.08
CA GLY A 524 -4.98 22.68 7.20
C GLY A 524 -4.83 21.19 7.54
N ARG A 525 -5.13 20.30 6.58
CA ARG A 525 -4.88 18.86 6.69
C ARG A 525 -3.38 18.64 6.78
N VAL A 526 -2.98 18.21 7.97
CA VAL A 526 -1.60 18.11 8.39
C VAL A 526 -0.95 17.02 7.54
N ASP A 527 0.12 17.39 6.84
CA ASP A 527 1.12 16.43 6.39
C ASP A 527 1.63 15.71 7.65
N ASN A 528 1.23 14.45 7.85
CA ASN A 528 1.67 13.65 9.00
C ASN A 528 3.13 13.21 8.84
N GLY A 529 3.73 13.37 7.66
CA GLY A 529 5.16 13.58 7.57
C GLY A 529 5.42 14.99 8.05
N LYS A 530 6.21 15.20 9.12
CA LYS A 530 6.71 16.57 9.38
C LYS A 530 7.29 17.06 8.06
N ALA A 531 6.78 18.15 7.49
CA ALA A 531 7.23 18.64 6.18
C ALA A 531 8.78 18.53 6.09
N GLY A 532 9.27 17.59 5.26
CA GLY A 532 10.70 17.25 5.16
C GLY A 532 11.18 15.93 5.81
N GLU A 533 10.32 15.11 6.43
CA GLU A 533 10.67 13.76 6.87
C GLU A 533 10.61 12.77 5.70
N LYS A 534 11.70 12.02 5.51
CA LYS A 534 11.82 11.04 4.41
C LYS A 534 10.83 9.88 4.60
N PRO A 535 10.30 9.27 3.53
CA PRO A 535 9.53 8.03 3.62
C PRO A 535 10.28 6.94 4.38
N ILE A 536 9.56 6.06 5.07
CA ILE A 536 10.17 5.12 6.02
C ILE A 536 11.18 4.17 5.35
N ARG A 537 10.92 3.71 4.13
CA ARG A 537 11.85 2.84 3.39
C ARG A 537 13.08 3.60 2.93
N GLN A 538 12.95 4.89 2.60
CA GLN A 538 14.10 5.74 2.33
C GLN A 538 15.00 5.91 3.56
N GLN A 539 14.41 5.98 4.76
CA GLN A 539 15.17 6.00 6.02
C GLN A 539 15.85 4.64 6.27
N GLN A 540 15.12 3.54 6.08
CA GLN A 540 15.61 2.17 6.29
C GLN A 540 16.81 1.84 5.37
N TRP A 541 16.77 2.30 4.12
CA TRP A 541 17.80 2.04 3.11
C TRP A 541 18.88 3.14 3.03
N ASP A 542 18.86 4.11 3.94
CA ASP A 542 19.75 5.28 3.94
C ASP A 542 19.82 6.01 2.58
N VAL A 543 18.66 6.19 1.94
CA VAL A 543 18.58 6.91 0.66
C VAL A 543 18.93 8.38 0.89
N LYS A 544 20.01 8.82 0.27
CA LYS A 544 20.45 10.22 0.32
C LYS A 544 19.50 11.08 -0.52
N ALA A 545 18.73 11.96 0.13
CA ALA A 545 17.69 12.80 -0.48
C ALA A 545 18.20 13.76 -1.57
N GLU A 546 19.51 13.98 -1.65
CA GLU A 546 20.15 14.88 -2.61
C GLU A 546 20.59 14.18 -3.90
N LYS A 547 20.43 12.86 -4.02
CA LYS A 547 20.71 12.13 -5.26
C LYS A 547 19.58 12.33 -6.26
N VAL A 548 19.53 13.51 -6.86
CA VAL A 548 18.68 13.88 -8.01
C VAL A 548 18.75 12.84 -9.14
N ASP A 549 19.90 12.20 -9.31
CA ASP A 549 20.19 11.23 -10.38
C ASP A 549 19.80 9.79 -10.01
N ARG A 550 18.92 9.57 -9.01
CA ARG A 550 18.49 8.21 -8.62
C ARG A 550 17.36 7.64 -9.47
N PHE A 551 16.70 8.47 -10.28
CA PHE A 551 15.50 8.09 -11.01
C PHE A 551 15.78 7.73 -12.48
N VAL A 552 14.92 6.91 -13.08
CA VAL A 552 14.97 6.49 -14.48
C VAL A 552 13.59 6.60 -15.13
N VAL A 553 13.55 6.89 -16.43
CA VAL A 553 12.32 6.95 -17.22
C VAL A 553 12.43 5.98 -18.40
N GLU A 554 12.06 4.72 -18.17
CA GLU A 554 12.22 3.63 -19.16
C GLU A 554 10.94 2.81 -19.40
N ASP A 555 9.88 3.03 -18.63
CA ASP A 555 8.62 2.30 -18.77
C ASP A 555 7.60 3.04 -19.62
N LYS A 556 6.78 2.27 -20.34
CA LYS A 556 5.64 2.79 -21.13
C LYS A 556 4.37 2.96 -20.30
N ASN A 557 4.32 2.34 -19.13
CA ASN A 557 3.26 2.45 -18.14
C ASN A 557 3.73 3.35 -16.99
N ALA A 558 2.96 4.39 -16.66
CA ALA A 558 3.32 5.36 -15.64
C ALA A 558 3.26 4.80 -14.21
N ALA A 559 2.37 3.84 -13.94
CA ALA A 559 2.28 3.15 -12.66
C ALA A 559 3.51 2.24 -12.45
N THR A 560 3.91 1.47 -13.47
CA THR A 560 5.16 0.69 -13.47
C THR A 560 6.38 1.60 -13.28
N HIS A 561 6.41 2.76 -13.95
CA HIS A 561 7.46 3.75 -13.79
C HIS A 561 7.61 4.23 -12.34
N LEU A 562 6.50 4.45 -11.63
CA LEU A 562 6.51 4.80 -10.20
C LEU A 562 7.09 3.67 -9.35
N VAL A 563 6.59 2.44 -9.52
CA VAL A 563 7.05 1.27 -8.76
C VAL A 563 8.54 0.98 -8.97
N ARG A 564 9.04 1.08 -10.22
CA ARG A 564 10.47 0.92 -10.51
C ARG A 564 11.33 1.90 -9.73
N ASN A 565 10.92 3.18 -9.71
CA ASN A 565 11.66 4.24 -9.05
C ASN A 565 11.53 4.20 -7.51
N ALA A 566 10.43 3.65 -7.00
CA ALA A 566 10.27 3.34 -5.58
C ALA A 566 11.24 2.24 -5.12
N LEU A 567 11.52 1.25 -5.96
CA LEU A 567 12.35 0.08 -5.64
C LEU A 567 13.84 0.19 -6.05
N GLY A 568 14.30 1.36 -6.50
CA GLY A 568 15.73 1.58 -6.76
C GLY A 568 16.02 2.46 -7.97
N GLY A 569 15.11 2.53 -8.93
CA GLY A 569 15.24 3.37 -10.13
C GLY A 569 16.55 3.08 -10.89
N LYS A 570 17.51 3.99 -10.80
CA LYS A 570 18.83 3.86 -11.44
C LYS A 570 19.72 2.80 -10.78
N ASP A 571 19.49 2.51 -9.50
CA ASP A 571 20.17 1.43 -8.78
C ASP A 571 19.55 0.08 -9.14
N LYS A 572 20.01 -0.48 -10.26
CA LYS A 572 19.52 -1.78 -10.78
C LYS A 572 19.83 -2.94 -9.85
N ASP A 573 20.94 -2.88 -9.12
CA ASP A 573 21.30 -3.94 -8.16
C ASP A 573 20.31 -3.95 -6.98
N MET A 574 19.93 -2.78 -6.46
CA MET A 574 18.88 -2.66 -5.43
C MET A 574 17.52 -3.16 -5.93
N LEU A 575 17.11 -2.76 -7.14
CA LEU A 575 15.87 -3.20 -7.75
C LEU A 575 15.81 -4.73 -7.86
N CYS A 576 16.85 -5.33 -8.43
CA CYS A 576 16.96 -6.78 -8.56
C CYS A 576 16.96 -7.48 -7.20
N ALA A 577 17.63 -6.94 -6.18
CA ALA A 577 17.65 -7.51 -4.83
C ALA A 577 16.25 -7.56 -4.22
N LEU A 578 15.53 -6.43 -4.22
CA LEU A 578 14.18 -6.31 -3.65
C LEU A 578 13.16 -7.19 -4.37
N LEU A 579 13.33 -7.38 -5.68
CA LEU A 579 12.48 -8.26 -6.49
C LEU A 579 12.86 -9.74 -6.41
N THR A 580 14.07 -10.09 -5.97
CA THR A 580 14.48 -11.48 -5.77
C THR A 580 13.82 -12.10 -4.54
N LEU A 581 13.52 -11.30 -3.52
CA LEU A 581 12.98 -11.80 -2.25
C LEU A 581 11.60 -12.46 -2.41
N PRO A 582 11.43 -13.70 -1.94
CA PRO A 582 10.13 -14.37 -1.92
C PRO A 582 9.32 -13.99 -0.67
N SER A 583 8.00 -14.16 -0.75
CA SER A 583 7.13 -14.17 0.43
C SER A 583 7.55 -15.30 1.38
N PRO A 584 7.54 -15.10 2.72
CA PRO A 584 7.13 -13.89 3.44
C PRO A 584 8.28 -12.89 3.71
N TYR A 585 9.49 -13.14 3.19
CA TYR A 585 10.66 -12.31 3.48
C TYR A 585 10.60 -10.94 2.80
N SER A 586 10.07 -10.86 1.58
CA SER A 586 9.81 -9.61 0.85
C SER A 586 9.07 -8.59 1.72
N ARG A 587 8.11 -9.05 2.53
CA ARG A 587 7.28 -8.21 3.39
C ARG A 587 8.09 -7.32 4.34
N ARG A 588 9.28 -7.78 4.78
CA ARG A 588 10.17 -7.00 5.67
C ARG A 588 10.76 -5.75 5.02
N TYR A 589 10.80 -5.72 3.69
CA TYR A 589 11.50 -4.68 2.93
C TYR A 589 10.55 -3.87 2.06
N ARG A 590 9.44 -4.45 1.62
CA ARG A 590 8.40 -3.77 0.85
C ARG A 590 7.03 -4.36 1.18
N ASP A 591 6.02 -3.52 1.09
CA ASP A 591 4.64 -4.00 1.11
C ASP A 591 4.20 -4.55 -0.25
N ASP A 592 2.97 -5.04 -0.32
CA ASP A 592 2.25 -5.10 -1.58
C ASP A 592 2.20 -3.68 -2.20
N LEU A 593 2.38 -3.58 -3.51
CA LEU A 593 2.29 -2.28 -4.19
C LEU A 593 1.20 -2.35 -5.25
N THR A 594 0.19 -1.52 -5.10
CA THR A 594 -0.85 -1.30 -6.09
C THR A 594 -0.94 0.18 -6.40
N VAL A 595 -0.76 0.53 -7.67
CA VAL A 595 -0.69 1.92 -8.14
C VAL A 595 -1.57 2.08 -9.37
N GLU A 596 -2.42 3.11 -9.37
CA GLU A 596 -3.14 3.60 -10.53
C GLU A 596 -2.76 5.06 -10.83
N VAL A 597 -2.53 5.37 -12.10
CA VAL A 597 -2.29 6.74 -12.58
C VAL A 597 -3.34 7.08 -13.63
N ILE A 598 -4.20 8.06 -13.34
CA ILE A 598 -5.32 8.48 -14.17
C ILE A 598 -4.99 9.83 -14.81
N PHE A 599 -5.01 9.90 -16.14
CA PHE A 599 -4.69 11.10 -16.91
C PHE A 599 -5.97 11.77 -17.40
N PHE A 600 -6.21 13.01 -16.95
CA PHE A 600 -7.33 13.81 -17.40
C PHE A 600 -6.99 14.55 -18.69
N GLY A 601 -7.98 14.67 -19.57
CA GLY A 601 -7.80 15.27 -20.88
C GLY A 601 -9.11 15.40 -21.64
N GLU A 602 -9.00 15.94 -22.84
CA GLU A 602 -10.07 15.96 -23.84
C GLU A 602 -9.56 15.16 -25.05
N GLY A 603 -10.42 14.37 -25.68
CA GLY A 603 -10.00 13.42 -26.71
C GLY A 603 -11.11 13.11 -27.71
N GLU A 604 -10.84 12.20 -28.63
CA GLU A 604 -11.86 11.75 -29.58
C GLU A 604 -12.92 10.91 -28.84
N ASN A 605 -14.19 11.09 -29.20
CA ASN A 605 -15.29 10.30 -28.66
C ASN A 605 -15.56 9.08 -29.55
N THR A 606 -14.86 7.98 -29.29
CA THR A 606 -15.09 6.68 -29.94
C THR A 606 -16.17 5.87 -29.23
N GLY A 607 -16.60 6.29 -28.04
CA GLY A 607 -17.51 5.57 -27.15
C GLY A 607 -16.88 4.38 -26.44
N ALA A 608 -15.60 4.08 -26.68
CA ALA A 608 -14.95 2.85 -26.24
C ALA A 608 -13.79 3.09 -25.27
N VAL A 609 -13.56 2.11 -24.39
CA VAL A 609 -12.32 1.96 -23.63
C VAL A 609 -11.53 0.85 -24.29
N VAL A 610 -10.26 1.08 -24.61
CA VAL A 610 -9.42 0.15 -25.36
C VAL A 610 -8.13 -0.13 -24.60
N VAL A 611 -7.69 -1.38 -24.59
CA VAL A 611 -6.40 -1.76 -24.00
C VAL A 611 -5.27 -1.11 -24.80
N ASN A 612 -4.38 -0.41 -24.11
CA ASN A 612 -3.14 0.11 -24.67
C ASN A 612 -2.07 -0.99 -24.67
N SER A 613 -1.95 -1.70 -25.80
CA SER A 613 -1.07 -2.87 -25.93
C SER A 613 0.42 -2.59 -25.73
N GLU A 614 0.86 -1.34 -25.93
CA GLU A 614 2.28 -0.96 -25.75
C GLU A 614 2.69 -0.78 -24.28
N ALA A 615 1.70 -0.59 -23.39
CA ALA A 615 1.90 -0.34 -21.97
C ALA A 615 1.12 -1.33 -21.08
N THR A 616 0.78 -2.48 -21.66
CA THR A 616 0.06 -3.59 -21.02
C THR A 616 0.85 -4.88 -21.19
N ALA A 617 0.90 -5.69 -20.14
CA ALA A 617 1.54 -7.00 -20.18
C ALA A 617 0.92 -7.89 -21.28
N GLN A 618 1.78 -8.43 -22.16
CA GLN A 618 1.40 -9.43 -23.16
C GLN A 618 1.46 -10.82 -22.50
N ASN A 619 0.49 -11.15 -21.65
CA ASN A 619 0.48 -12.45 -21.00
C ASN A 619 0.14 -13.53 -22.04
N GLY A 620 1.07 -14.46 -22.29
CA GLY A 620 0.95 -15.55 -23.26
C GLY A 620 -0.09 -16.64 -22.90
N SER A 621 -1.11 -16.32 -22.10
CA SER A 621 -2.18 -17.22 -21.69
C SER A 621 -3.55 -16.57 -21.89
N ASP A 622 -4.55 -17.40 -22.17
CA ASP A 622 -5.93 -17.15 -22.65
C ASP A 622 -6.82 -16.12 -21.91
N GLN A 623 -6.30 -15.34 -20.96
CA GLN A 623 -7.03 -14.24 -20.35
C GLN A 623 -6.85 -12.95 -21.16
N THR A 624 -7.72 -12.74 -22.14
CA THR A 624 -7.87 -11.44 -22.79
C THR A 624 -8.23 -10.39 -21.73
N ILE A 625 -7.32 -9.46 -21.45
CA ILE A 625 -7.62 -8.27 -20.63
C ILE A 625 -8.75 -7.53 -21.34
N LYS A 626 -9.92 -7.46 -20.69
CA LYS A 626 -11.08 -6.75 -21.23
C LYS A 626 -11.10 -5.35 -20.65
N ALA A 627 -11.18 -4.36 -21.52
CA ALA A 627 -11.55 -3.02 -21.10
C ALA A 627 -12.93 -3.07 -20.43
N LYS A 628 -13.02 -2.51 -19.22
CA LYS A 628 -14.28 -2.45 -18.46
C LYS A 628 -15.00 -1.17 -18.83
N LEU A 629 -16.13 -1.31 -19.52
CA LEU A 629 -17.13 -0.26 -19.73
C LEU A 629 -18.29 -0.42 -18.74
#